data_AF-A0A4Z0V792-F1
#
_entry.id   AF-A0A4Z0V792-F1
#
_cell.length_a   1.000
_cell.length_b   1.000
_cell.length_c   1.000
_cell.angle_alpha   90.00
_cell.angle_beta   90.00
_cell.angle_gamma   90.00
#
_symmetry.space_group_name_H-M   'P 1'
#
loop_
_entity.id
_entity.type
_entity.pdbx_description
1 polymer ?
#
loop_
_entity_poly.entity_id
_entity_poly.type
_entity_poly.pdbx_seq_one_letter_code
_entity_poly.pdbx_strand_id
1 'polypeptide(L)'
;MSGSQLLETAKWRDVVELGLCMAIHDVCNDSQFENCTPLDFANFLNVREVTKSIAVLPKEKLRVCYMVFAVARNISPRNEAETWTRLFLQRCGIARSYYDKHRSDICADYATEDNQNYRKSIDGAIEGWRSRRKTP
;
A
#
# COMPACT_ATOMS: atom_id res chain seq x y z
N MET A 1 -5.35 31.23 10.56
CA MET A 1 -5.20 29.82 10.98
C MET A 1 -4.08 29.74 12.02
N SER A 2 -4.35 29.14 13.18
CA SER A 2 -3.36 28.98 14.25
C SER A 2 -2.36 27.86 13.90
N GLY A 3 -1.11 27.96 14.38
CA GLY A 3 -0.11 26.90 14.26
C GLY A 3 -0.53 25.57 14.91
N SER A 4 -1.41 25.60 15.92
CA SER A 4 -1.97 24.39 16.54
C SER A 4 -2.93 23.64 15.61
N GLN A 5 -3.75 24.37 14.85
CA GLN A 5 -4.66 23.81 13.86
C GLN A 5 -3.89 23.20 12.68
N LEU A 6 -2.79 23.83 12.26
CA LEU A 6 -1.91 23.30 11.21
C LEU A 6 -1.26 21.96 11.64
N LEU A 7 -0.79 21.85 12.87
CA LEU A 7 -0.22 20.61 13.42
C LEU A 7 -1.26 19.50 13.59
N GLU A 8 -2.49 19.83 13.99
CA GLU A 8 -3.61 18.87 14.00
C GLU A 8 -3.97 18.42 12.58
N THR A 9 -4.06 19.33 11.61
CA THR A 9 -4.32 18.96 10.20
C THR A 9 -3.19 18.14 9.58
N ALA A 10 -1.95 18.33 10.02
CA ALA A 10 -0.82 17.52 9.57
C ALA A 10 -0.93 16.05 10.01
N LYS A 11 -1.57 15.76 11.17
CA LYS A 11 -1.87 14.39 11.61
C LYS A 11 -2.89 13.69 10.71
N TRP A 12 -3.69 14.45 9.98
CA TRP A 12 -4.71 13.93 9.04
C TRP A 12 -4.20 13.84 7.61
N ARG A 13 -2.96 14.28 7.34
CA ARG A 13 -2.40 14.21 5.99
C ARG A 13 -2.27 12.76 5.54
N ASP A 14 -2.74 12.49 4.33
CA ASP A 14 -2.51 11.21 3.67
C ASP A 14 -1.02 11.04 3.38
N VAL A 15 -0.45 9.95 3.90
CA VAL A 15 0.90 9.48 3.55
C VAL A 15 0.90 8.87 2.15
N VAL A 16 -0.18 8.15 1.83
CA VAL A 16 -0.45 7.56 0.52
C VAL A 16 -1.63 8.31 -0.10
N GLU A 17 -1.38 8.98 -1.22
CA GLU A 17 -2.40 9.77 -1.90
C GLU A 17 -3.65 8.95 -2.23
N LEU A 18 -4.82 9.57 -2.10
CA LEU A 18 -6.12 8.91 -2.31
C LEU A 18 -6.20 8.22 -3.67
N GLY A 19 -5.73 8.87 -4.74
CA GLY A 19 -5.74 8.27 -6.08
C GLY A 19 -4.90 7.00 -6.19
N LEU A 20 -3.81 6.88 -5.43
CA LEU A 20 -3.02 5.65 -5.34
C LEU A 20 -3.74 4.61 -4.49
N CYS A 21 -4.38 5.02 -3.38
CA CYS A 21 -5.19 4.12 -2.57
C CYS A 21 -6.29 3.44 -3.39
N MET A 22 -7.01 4.19 -4.23
CA MET A 22 -8.05 3.63 -5.10
C MET A 22 -7.46 2.64 -6.12
N ALA A 23 -6.36 3.01 -6.77
CA ALA A 23 -5.71 2.16 -7.75
C ALA A 23 -5.23 0.82 -7.17
N ILE A 24 -4.76 0.82 -5.91
CA ILE A 24 -4.36 -0.41 -5.21
C ILE A 24 -5.59 -1.19 -4.72
N HIS A 25 -6.65 -0.51 -4.26
CA HIS A 25 -7.90 -1.16 -3.87
C HIS A 25 -8.49 -1.97 -5.03
N ASP A 26 -8.55 -1.39 -6.24
CA ASP A 26 -9.07 -2.05 -7.44
C ASP A 26 -8.33 -3.36 -7.78
N VAL A 27 -7.03 -3.45 -7.43
CA VAL A 27 -6.21 -4.65 -7.68
C VAL A 27 -6.31 -5.66 -6.53
N CYS A 28 -6.36 -5.19 -5.28
CA CYS A 28 -6.12 -6.03 -4.12
C CYS A 28 -7.38 -6.43 -3.34
N ASN A 29 -8.50 -5.71 -3.52
CA ASN A 29 -9.74 -5.97 -2.81
C ASN A 29 -10.32 -7.34 -3.18
N ASP A 30 -10.76 -8.10 -2.18
CA ASP A 30 -11.30 -9.45 -2.34
C ASP A 30 -10.32 -10.46 -2.97
N SER A 31 -9.02 -10.14 -3.00
CA SER A 31 -7.95 -10.98 -3.59
C SER A 31 -6.72 -11.11 -2.68
N GLN A 32 -6.14 -9.98 -2.23
CA GLN A 32 -5.05 -9.97 -1.24
C GLN A 32 -5.55 -9.61 0.15
N PHE A 33 -6.63 -8.82 0.21
CA PHE A 33 -7.28 -8.39 1.43
C PHE A 33 -8.75 -8.78 1.41
N GLU A 34 -9.33 -8.95 2.59
CA GLU A 34 -10.78 -9.09 2.74
C GLU A 34 -11.53 -7.93 2.07
N ASN A 35 -12.70 -8.23 1.50
CA ASN A 35 -13.54 -7.23 0.86
C ASN A 35 -13.87 -6.06 1.81
N CYS A 36 -13.62 -4.84 1.34
CA CYS A 36 -13.80 -3.61 2.06
C CYS A 36 -14.19 -2.46 1.11
N THR A 37 -14.74 -1.38 1.66
CA THR A 37 -15.02 -0.20 0.84
C THR A 37 -13.72 0.51 0.44
N PRO A 38 -13.69 1.26 -0.68
CA PRO A 38 -12.51 2.03 -1.05
C PRO A 38 -12.07 3.01 0.06
N LEU A 39 -13.02 3.59 0.80
CA LEU A 39 -12.74 4.50 1.91
C LEU A 39 -12.07 3.77 3.08
N ASP A 40 -12.58 2.58 3.45
CA ASP A 40 -11.97 1.75 4.48
C ASP A 40 -10.55 1.36 4.09
N PHE A 41 -10.34 0.99 2.82
CA PHE A 41 -9.02 0.65 2.30
C PHE A 41 -8.06 1.84 2.31
N ALA A 42 -8.51 3.04 1.93
CA ALA A 42 -7.69 4.25 1.97
C ALA A 42 -7.26 4.59 3.40
N ASN A 43 -8.16 4.46 4.38
CA ASN A 43 -7.85 4.64 5.79
C ASN A 43 -6.89 3.55 6.31
N PHE A 44 -7.09 2.31 5.86
CA PHE A 44 -6.22 1.19 6.18
C PHE A 44 -4.80 1.38 5.63
N LEU A 45 -4.67 1.75 4.35
CA LEU A 45 -3.41 2.00 3.68
C LEU A 45 -2.68 3.21 4.25
N ASN A 46 -3.39 4.26 4.66
CA ASN A 46 -2.81 5.41 5.37
C ASN A 46 -2.52 5.16 6.85
N VAL A 47 -2.68 3.92 7.34
CA VAL A 47 -2.42 3.54 8.73
C VAL A 47 -3.23 4.40 9.73
N ARG A 48 -4.41 4.90 9.32
CA ARG A 48 -5.32 5.63 10.21
C ARG A 48 -5.98 4.68 11.20
N GLU A 49 -6.49 5.20 12.31
CA GLU A 49 -7.37 4.39 13.17
C GLU A 49 -8.57 3.93 12.36
N VAL A 50 -8.81 2.61 12.34
CA VAL A 50 -9.91 2.00 11.63
C VAL A 50 -10.79 1.27 12.64
N THR A 51 -12.10 1.41 12.49
CA THR A 51 -13.09 0.72 13.33
C THR A 51 -13.14 -0.78 13.04
N LYS A 52 -12.72 -1.19 11.84
CA LYS A 52 -12.66 -2.58 11.39
C LYS A 52 -11.26 -2.92 10.87
N SER A 53 -10.72 -4.05 11.32
CA SER A 53 -9.49 -4.62 10.76
C SER A 53 -9.76 -5.20 9.38
N ILE A 54 -8.87 -4.95 8.42
CA ILE A 54 -8.89 -5.57 7.09
C ILE A 54 -7.79 -6.63 7.09
N ALA A 55 -8.17 -7.90 7.05
CA ALA A 55 -7.19 -8.98 7.10
C ALA A 55 -6.53 -9.24 5.73
N VAL A 56 -5.26 -9.64 5.75
CA VAL A 56 -4.60 -10.25 4.60
C VAL A 56 -5.15 -11.66 4.40
N LEU A 57 -5.56 -12.00 3.19
CA LEU A 57 -6.09 -13.33 2.88
C LEU A 57 -4.99 -14.41 3.00
N PRO A 58 -5.36 -15.67 3.29
CA PRO A 58 -4.39 -16.76 3.42
C PRO A 58 -3.51 -16.88 2.17
N LYS A 59 -2.21 -17.13 2.37
CA LYS A 59 -1.18 -17.29 1.31
C LYS A 59 -0.84 -16.02 0.50
N GLU A 60 -1.44 -14.88 0.81
CA GLU A 60 -1.21 -13.62 0.07
C GLU A 60 -0.08 -12.74 0.65
N LYS A 61 0.59 -13.19 1.72
CA LYS A 61 1.69 -12.42 2.37
C LYS A 61 2.77 -11.97 1.39
N LEU A 62 3.15 -12.83 0.45
CA LEU A 62 4.18 -12.52 -0.54
C LEU A 62 3.75 -11.37 -1.47
N ARG A 63 2.51 -11.42 -1.97
CA ARG A 63 1.91 -10.40 -2.84
C ARG A 63 1.71 -9.08 -2.10
N VAL A 64 1.33 -9.13 -0.82
CA VAL A 64 1.27 -7.94 0.04
C VAL A 64 2.66 -7.35 0.26
N CYS A 65 3.71 -8.15 0.47
CA CYS A 65 5.07 -7.63 0.57
C CYS A 65 5.50 -6.87 -0.68
N TYR A 66 5.20 -7.40 -1.87
CA TYR A 66 5.50 -6.69 -3.11
C TYR A 66 4.69 -5.40 -3.26
N MET A 67 3.38 -5.41 -2.94
CA MET A 67 2.56 -4.19 -2.96
C MET A 67 3.11 -3.12 -2.03
N VAL A 68 3.49 -3.48 -0.80
CA VAL A 68 4.09 -2.54 0.16
C VAL A 68 5.37 -1.94 -0.41
N PHE A 69 6.24 -2.76 -1.00
CA PHE A 69 7.45 -2.29 -1.65
C PHE A 69 7.16 -1.31 -2.80
N ALA A 70 6.18 -1.63 -3.65
CA ALA A 70 5.81 -0.79 -4.80
C ALA A 70 5.19 0.55 -4.36
N VAL A 71 4.28 0.54 -3.38
CA VAL A 71 3.65 1.76 -2.84
C VAL A 71 4.67 2.64 -2.13
N ALA A 72 5.57 2.08 -1.31
CA ALA A 72 6.60 2.85 -0.59
C ALA A 72 7.48 3.70 -1.50
N ARG A 73 7.72 3.27 -2.75
CA ARG A 73 8.50 4.02 -3.74
C ARG A 73 7.82 5.30 -4.24
N ASN A 74 6.56 5.51 -3.89
CA ASN A 74 5.76 6.68 -4.25
C ASN A 74 5.49 7.61 -3.05
N ILE A 75 6.05 7.30 -1.89
CA ILE A 75 5.94 8.10 -0.66
C ILE A 75 7.21 8.93 -0.51
N SER A 76 7.06 10.22 -0.22
CA SER A 76 8.17 11.15 0.00
C SER A 76 7.84 12.07 1.19
N PRO A 77 8.79 12.32 2.10
CA PRO A 77 10.19 11.89 2.08
C PRO A 77 10.44 10.41 2.46
N ARG A 78 11.67 9.92 2.21
CA ARG A 78 12.05 8.51 2.43
C ARG A 78 11.81 8.01 3.86
N ASN A 79 12.06 8.84 4.87
CA ASN A 79 11.81 8.49 6.27
C ASN A 79 10.30 8.28 6.55
N GLU A 80 9.43 8.99 5.84
CA GLU A 80 7.99 8.77 5.90
C GLU A 80 7.62 7.43 5.25
N ALA A 81 8.20 7.10 4.09
CA ALA A 81 8.03 5.80 3.44
C ALA A 81 8.49 4.62 4.33
N GLU A 82 9.61 4.76 5.04
CA GLU A 82 10.13 3.76 5.97
C GLU A 82 9.21 3.59 7.20
N THR A 83 8.71 4.71 7.74
CA THR A 83 7.76 4.71 8.87
C THR A 83 6.44 4.05 8.48
N TRP A 84 5.90 4.44 7.32
CA TRP A 84 4.70 3.85 6.73
C TRP A 84 4.87 2.35 6.52
N THR A 85 5.97 1.92 5.89
CA THR A 85 6.27 0.50 5.65
C THR A 85 6.24 -0.29 6.96
N ARG A 86 6.90 0.20 8.01
CA ARG A 86 6.94 -0.48 9.31
C ARG A 86 5.55 -0.61 9.93
N LEU A 87 4.79 0.47 9.97
CA LEU A 87 3.48 0.49 10.60
C LEU A 87 2.45 -0.34 9.82
N PHE A 88 2.49 -0.27 8.49
CA PHE A 88 1.58 -1.00 7.63
C PHE A 88 1.85 -2.51 7.65
N LEU A 89 3.13 -2.93 7.68
CA LEU A 89 3.48 -4.35 7.88
C LEU A 89 2.99 -4.89 9.22
N GLN A 90 3.13 -4.11 10.30
CA GLN A 90 2.60 -4.47 11.62
C GLN A 90 1.08 -4.66 11.56
N ARG A 91 0.37 -3.74 10.90
CA ARG A 91 -1.08 -3.83 10.67
C ARG A 91 -1.48 -5.08 9.88
N CYS A 92 -0.68 -5.48 8.90
CA CYS A 92 -0.88 -6.69 8.11
C CYS A 92 -0.47 -8.00 8.83
N GLY A 93 0.09 -7.93 10.04
CA GLY A 93 0.63 -9.11 10.72
C GLY A 93 1.82 -9.75 9.98
N ILE A 94 2.59 -8.96 9.24
CA ILE A 94 3.75 -9.42 8.47
C ILE A 94 5.02 -8.97 9.20
N ALA A 95 5.87 -9.94 9.55
CA ALA A 95 7.15 -9.65 10.19
C ALA A 95 8.07 -8.89 9.23
N ARG A 96 8.80 -7.89 9.78
CA ARG A 96 9.76 -7.10 9.00
C ARG A 96 10.83 -7.97 8.32
N SER A 97 11.32 -8.99 9.02
CA SER A 97 12.31 -9.94 8.49
C SER A 97 11.78 -10.74 7.29
N TYR A 98 10.50 -11.12 7.29
CA TYR A 98 9.86 -11.76 6.15
C TYR A 98 9.78 -10.79 4.96
N TYR A 99 9.29 -9.56 5.20
CA TYR A 99 9.20 -8.53 4.17
C TYR A 99 10.57 -8.23 3.52
N ASP A 100 11.61 -7.98 4.32
CA ASP A 100 12.92 -7.62 3.78
C ASP A 100 13.51 -8.73 2.89
N LYS A 101 13.23 -10.00 3.22
CA LYS A 101 13.64 -11.16 2.42
C LYS A 101 12.83 -11.34 1.14
N HIS A 102 11.52 -11.08 1.18
CA HIS A 102 10.59 -11.57 0.15
C HIS A 102 9.96 -10.49 -0.73
N ARG A 103 10.10 -9.20 -0.40
CA ARG A 103 9.41 -8.09 -1.09
C ARG A 103 9.70 -7.95 -2.59
N SER A 104 10.76 -8.58 -3.09
CA SER A 104 11.15 -8.58 -4.50
C SER A 104 11.11 -9.95 -5.17
N ASP A 105 10.72 -11.01 -4.47
CA ASP A 105 10.75 -12.38 -5.03
C ASP A 105 9.81 -12.52 -6.24
N ILE A 106 8.69 -11.81 -6.22
CA ILE A 106 7.74 -11.74 -7.34
C ILE A 106 8.37 -11.10 -8.60
N CYS A 107 9.45 -10.35 -8.45
CA CYS A 107 10.18 -9.77 -9.58
C CYS A 107 11.13 -10.77 -10.26
N ALA A 108 11.40 -11.92 -9.65
CA ALA A 108 12.38 -12.88 -10.17
C ALA A 108 11.86 -13.61 -11.41
N ASP A 109 12.78 -14.00 -12.30
CA ASP A 109 12.45 -14.69 -13.56
C ASP A 109 11.75 -16.05 -13.34
N TYR A 110 11.99 -16.68 -12.19
CA TYR A 110 11.38 -17.94 -11.79
C TYR A 110 10.05 -17.77 -11.03
N ALA A 111 9.54 -16.54 -10.89
CA ALA A 111 8.23 -16.31 -10.26
C ALA A 111 7.12 -17.01 -11.06
N THR A 112 6.11 -17.54 -10.37
CA THR A 112 4.95 -18.15 -11.02
C THR A 112 4.19 -17.15 -11.89
N GLU A 113 3.48 -17.66 -12.91
CA GLU A 113 2.67 -16.82 -13.81
C GLU A 113 1.69 -15.92 -13.03
N ASP A 114 1.00 -16.46 -12.02
CA ASP A 114 0.09 -15.66 -11.19
C ASP A 114 0.79 -14.49 -10.49
N ASN A 115 2.03 -14.70 -10.01
CA ASN A 115 2.80 -13.65 -9.36
C ASN A 115 3.29 -12.61 -10.38
N GLN A 116 3.68 -13.05 -11.57
CA GLN A 116 4.03 -12.14 -12.66
C GLN A 116 2.83 -11.29 -13.11
N ASN A 117 1.64 -11.89 -13.20
CA ASN A 117 0.41 -11.19 -13.56
C ASN A 117 -0.01 -10.20 -12.47
N TYR A 118 0.05 -10.62 -11.19
CA TYR A 118 -0.19 -9.72 -10.06
C TYR A 118 0.77 -8.52 -10.07
N ARG A 119 2.07 -8.77 -10.31
CA ARG A 119 3.07 -7.71 -10.45
C ARG A 119 2.68 -6.70 -11.52
N LYS A 120 2.33 -7.18 -12.72
CA LYS A 120 1.90 -6.32 -13.84
C LYS A 120 0.69 -5.47 -13.46
N SER A 121 -0.29 -6.04 -12.74
CA SER A 121 -1.46 -5.28 -12.27
C SER A 121 -1.09 -4.17 -11.29
N ILE A 122 -0.22 -4.45 -10.31
CA ILE A 122 0.25 -3.44 -9.34
C ILE A 122 1.08 -2.35 -10.03
N ASP A 123 2.07 -2.75 -10.83
CA ASP A 123 2.93 -1.81 -11.57
C ASP A 123 2.08 -0.93 -12.51
N GLY A 124 1.15 -1.53 -13.26
CA GLY A 124 0.24 -0.83 -14.16
C GLY A 124 -0.72 0.13 -13.43
N ALA A 125 -1.24 -0.26 -12.27
CA ALA A 125 -2.09 0.61 -11.45
C ALA A 125 -1.33 1.86 -10.97
N ILE A 126 -0.09 1.68 -10.51
CA ILE A 126 0.80 2.77 -10.09
C ILE A 126 1.17 3.67 -11.26
N GLU A 127 1.54 3.10 -12.41
CA GLU A 127 1.88 3.85 -13.62
C GLU A 127 0.69 4.66 -14.15
N GLY A 128 -0.50 4.07 -14.16
CA GLY A 128 -1.74 4.76 -14.53
C GLY A 128 -2.03 5.94 -13.61
N TRP A 129 -1.87 5.75 -12.29
CA TRP A 129 -2.00 6.84 -11.32
C TRP A 129 -0.96 7.95 -11.54
N ARG A 130 0.32 7.60 -11.74
CA ARG A 130 1.40 8.58 -12.02
C ARG A 130 1.11 9.40 -13.27
N SER A 131 0.56 8.76 -14.30
CA SER A 131 0.24 9.40 -15.58
C SER A 131 -0.87 10.44 -15.42
N ARG A 132 -1.94 10.09 -14.69
CA ARG A 132 -3.04 11.02 -14.38
C ARG A 132 -2.58 12.24 -13.57
N ARG A 133 -1.64 12.05 -12.63
CA ARG A 133 -1.07 13.16 -11.84
C ARG A 133 -0.27 14.18 -12.63
N LYS A 134 0.29 13.78 -13.78
CA LYS A 134 1.12 14.63 -14.64
C LYS A 134 0.30 15.37 -15.71
N THR A 135 -0.99 15.07 -15.83
CA THR A 135 -1.87 15.72 -16.79
C THR A 135 -2.26 17.10 -16.23
N PRO A 136 -2.13 18.21 -17.00
CA PRO A 136 -2.37 19.57 -16.52
C PRO A 136 -3.75 19.81 -15.94
#